data_AF-A0A399EHI1-F1
#
_entry.id   AF-A0A399EHI1-F1
#
_cell.length_a   1.000
_cell.length_b   1.000
_cell.length_c   1.000
_cell.angle_alpha   90.00
_cell.angle_beta   90.00
_cell.angle_gamma   90.00
#
_symmetry.space_group_name_H-M   'P 1'
#
loop_
_entity.id
_entity.type
_entity.pdbx_description
1 polymer ?
#
loop_
_entity_poly.entity_id
_entity_poly.type
_entity_poly.pdbx_seq_one_letter_code
_entity_poly.pdbx_strand_id
1 'polypeptide(L)'
;MRRLEVALVNRLAEAGEEGLTVLDGQLFPGEAPFRRPGQVLGYTKTQAASYLDPSRQALLGRLEPGERTPVFFLRGLARCRPLDVFSWYLRLPLRPARPYHPSAALLRVETPAADAVQAVALADLSVSVFCALASSPARDPRAPQNLIPVGGLELWLGRYLGQPEVVRRQIARALFG
;
A
#
# COMPACT_ATOMS: atom_id res chain seq x y z
N MET A 1 -2.16 0.43 15.51
CA MET A 1 -1.35 -0.15 14.41
C MET A 1 -0.72 0.94 13.55
N ARG A 2 -1.47 1.72 12.75
CA ARG A 2 -0.92 2.76 11.84
C ARG A 2 0.08 3.75 12.47
N ARG A 3 -0.19 4.21 13.70
CA ARG A 3 0.76 5.08 14.43
C ARG A 3 2.12 4.41 14.69
N LEU A 4 2.12 3.11 15.03
CA LEU A 4 3.34 2.34 15.26
C LEU A 4 4.12 2.10 13.98
N GLU A 5 3.43 1.89 12.85
CA GLU A 5 4.06 1.77 11.53
C GLU A 5 4.80 3.05 11.17
N VAL A 6 4.14 4.23 11.28
CA VAL A 6 4.79 5.52 11.01
C VAL A 6 5.96 5.79 11.97
N ALA A 7 5.80 5.45 13.25
CA ALA A 7 6.88 5.57 14.23
C ALA A 7 8.08 4.68 13.85
N LEU A 8 7.85 3.46 13.36
CA LEU A 8 8.91 2.60 12.85
C LEU A 8 9.60 3.20 11.62
N VAL A 9 8.86 3.74 10.65
CA VAL A 9 9.45 4.42 9.49
C VAL A 9 10.39 5.55 9.92
N ASN A 10 9.96 6.38 10.88
CA ASN A 10 10.78 7.47 11.38
C ASN A 10 12.00 6.98 12.14
N ARG A 11 11.90 5.89 12.92
CA ARG A 11 13.07 5.27 13.57
C ARG A 11 14.08 4.72 12.58
N LEU A 12 13.63 4.08 11.50
CA LEU A 12 14.54 3.61 10.44
C LEU A 12 15.28 4.77 9.79
N ALA A 13 14.59 5.88 9.53
CA ALA A 13 15.21 7.09 9.00
C ALA A 13 16.23 7.72 9.98
N GLU A 14 15.95 7.72 11.28
CA GLU A 14 16.87 8.19 12.34
C GLU A 14 18.11 7.30 12.47
N ALA A 15 17.93 5.98 12.35
CA ALA A 15 19.03 5.02 12.37
C ALA A 15 19.94 5.10 11.13
N GLY A 16 19.58 5.93 10.14
CA GLY A 16 20.36 6.12 8.93
C GLY A 16 20.15 5.03 7.87
N GLU A 17 19.17 4.13 8.06
CA GLU A 17 18.87 3.07 7.09
C GLU A 17 18.55 3.66 5.72
N GLU A 18 19.20 3.14 4.70
CA GLU A 18 19.01 3.58 3.32
C GLU A 18 18.02 2.65 2.61
N GLY A 19 17.05 3.22 1.90
CA GLY A 19 16.13 2.44 1.09
C GLY A 19 14.75 3.06 0.95
N LEU A 20 13.94 2.43 0.09
CA LEU A 20 12.54 2.78 -0.11
C LEU A 20 11.67 1.99 0.86
N THR A 21 10.93 2.68 1.72
CA THR A 21 9.98 2.06 2.64
C THR A 21 8.60 1.97 1.99
N VAL A 22 8.04 0.76 1.93
CA VAL A 22 6.71 0.48 1.37
C VAL A 22 5.75 0.05 2.47
N LEU A 23 4.65 0.78 2.64
CA LEU A 23 3.59 0.53 3.62
C LEU A 23 2.35 -0.07 2.94
N ASP A 24 1.83 -1.18 3.47
CA ASP A 24 0.53 -1.73 3.03
C ASP A 24 -0.61 -0.92 3.65
N GLY A 25 -1.24 -0.09 2.83
CA GLY A 25 -2.31 0.81 3.19
C GLY A 25 -2.04 2.27 2.84
N GLN A 26 -3.02 3.09 3.20
CA GLN A 26 -2.94 4.53 3.06
C GLN A 26 -1.98 5.12 4.10
N LEU A 27 -1.12 6.04 3.67
CA LEU A 27 -0.30 6.86 4.53
C LEU A 27 -1.17 7.66 5.49
N PHE A 28 -0.76 7.66 6.74
CA PHE A 28 -1.44 8.26 7.87
C PHE A 28 -0.47 9.21 8.59
N PRO A 29 -0.91 10.35 9.12
CA PRO A 29 -0.05 11.22 9.91
C PRO A 29 0.34 10.51 11.20
N GLY A 30 1.64 10.42 11.46
CA GLY A 30 2.15 10.01 12.76
C GLY A 30 2.05 11.13 13.79
N GLU A 31 2.65 10.90 14.95
CA GLU A 31 2.88 11.96 15.94
C GLU A 31 3.86 13.03 15.44
N ALA A 32 4.75 12.64 14.53
CA ALA A 32 5.66 13.52 13.82
C ALA A 32 5.53 13.30 12.29
N PRO A 33 5.86 14.33 11.47
CA PRO A 33 5.98 14.17 10.03
C PRO A 33 6.97 13.06 9.65
N PHE A 34 6.85 12.53 8.43
CA PHE A 34 7.85 11.62 7.88
C PHE A 34 9.20 12.35 7.77
N ARG A 35 10.26 11.78 8.36
CA ARG A 35 11.59 12.39 8.32
C ARG A 35 12.24 12.36 6.94
N ARG A 36 11.95 11.33 6.14
CA ARG A 36 12.42 11.16 4.76
C ARG A 36 11.23 10.94 3.82
N PRO A 37 10.42 11.97 3.55
CA PRO A 37 9.17 11.82 2.79
C PRO A 37 9.39 11.28 1.37
N GLY A 38 10.53 11.61 0.75
CA GLY A 38 10.93 11.11 -0.57
C GLY A 38 11.36 9.64 -0.63
N GLN A 39 11.28 8.90 0.49
CA GLN A 39 11.63 7.48 0.58
C GLN A 39 10.46 6.62 1.09
N VAL A 40 9.23 7.14 1.05
CA VAL A 40 8.05 6.46 1.57
C VAL A 40 6.99 6.31 0.49
N LEU A 41 6.52 5.08 0.31
CA LEU A 41 5.35 4.75 -0.49
C LEU A 41 4.30 4.07 0.38
N GLY A 42 3.05 4.52 0.28
CA GLY A 42 1.88 3.74 0.69
C GLY A 42 1.23 3.12 -0.54
N TYR A 43 0.66 1.93 -0.42
CA TYR A 43 -0.14 1.35 -1.50
C TYR A 43 -1.45 0.80 -1.00
N THR A 44 -2.52 0.92 -1.79
CA THR A 44 -3.85 0.46 -1.40
C THR A 44 -4.50 -0.33 -2.52
N LYS A 45 -5.15 -1.42 -2.11
CA LYS A 45 -5.81 -2.45 -2.92
C LYS A 45 -7.24 -2.04 -3.34
N THR A 46 -7.86 -1.17 -2.56
CA THR A 46 -9.28 -0.80 -2.67
C THR A 46 -9.48 0.62 -3.21
N GLN A 47 -10.39 0.74 -4.18
CA GLN A 47 -10.85 2.01 -4.74
C GLN A 47 -12.12 2.52 -4.04
N ALA A 48 -12.14 2.52 -2.70
CA ALA A 48 -13.35 2.87 -1.95
C ALA A 48 -13.82 4.32 -2.20
N ALA A 49 -12.94 5.20 -2.65
CA ALA A 49 -13.27 6.57 -3.02
C ALA A 49 -12.87 6.88 -4.47
N SER A 50 -13.81 7.49 -5.20
CA SER A 50 -13.57 8.05 -6.53
C SER A 50 -12.79 9.36 -6.40
N TYR A 51 -11.45 9.27 -6.49
CA TYR A 51 -10.58 10.45 -6.45
C TYR A 51 -10.43 11.14 -7.81
N LEU A 52 -10.84 10.43 -8.86
CA LEU A 52 -10.78 10.86 -10.25
C LEU A 52 -12.20 11.11 -10.72
N ASP A 53 -12.40 12.17 -11.51
CA ASP A 53 -13.66 12.35 -12.23
C ASP A 53 -13.90 11.19 -13.22
N PRO A 54 -15.13 10.98 -13.70
CA PRO A 54 -15.46 9.82 -14.54
C PRO A 54 -14.58 9.67 -15.80
N SER A 55 -14.15 10.78 -16.41
CA SER A 55 -13.30 10.73 -17.60
C SER A 55 -11.91 10.16 -17.30
N ARG A 56 -11.34 10.54 -16.15
CA ARG A 56 -10.05 10.03 -15.67
C ARG A 56 -10.16 8.63 -15.10
N GLN A 57 -11.31 8.25 -14.53
CA GLN A 57 -11.55 6.86 -14.12
C GLN A 57 -11.56 5.90 -15.29
N ALA A 58 -12.05 6.31 -16.46
CA ALA A 58 -12.06 5.47 -17.66
C ALA A 58 -10.63 5.06 -18.10
N LEU A 59 -9.60 5.85 -17.77
CA LEU A 59 -8.20 5.50 -18.03
C LEU A 59 -7.76 4.26 -17.25
N LEU A 60 -8.31 4.03 -16.05
CA LEU A 60 -7.94 2.91 -15.20
C LEU A 60 -8.30 1.55 -15.82
N GLY A 61 -9.36 1.52 -16.62
CA GLY A 61 -9.75 0.35 -17.39
C GLY A 61 -8.83 0.05 -18.57
N ARG A 62 -8.10 1.06 -19.06
CA ARG A 62 -7.23 1.00 -20.24
C ARG A 62 -5.76 0.79 -19.93
N LEU A 63 -5.36 0.87 -18.66
CA LEU A 63 -3.99 0.59 -18.27
C LEU A 63 -3.64 -0.85 -18.59
N GLU A 64 -2.52 -1.04 -19.27
CA GLU A 64 -1.90 -2.34 -19.48
C GLU A 64 -1.02 -2.72 -18.28
N PRO A 65 -0.69 -4.01 -18.11
CA PRO A 65 0.27 -4.46 -17.11
C PRO A 65 1.61 -3.70 -17.17
N GLY A 66 2.05 -3.13 -16.05
CA GLY A 66 3.26 -2.32 -15.97
C GLY A 66 3.04 -0.84 -16.31
N GLU A 67 1.81 -0.43 -16.64
CA GLU A 67 1.49 0.98 -16.86
C GLU A 67 0.97 1.67 -15.60
N ARG A 68 1.24 2.98 -15.52
CA ARG A 68 0.72 3.87 -14.48
C ARG A 68 0.01 5.07 -15.06
N THR A 69 -0.89 5.67 -14.28
CA THR A 69 -1.42 7.00 -14.58
C THR A 69 -0.37 8.09 -14.32
N PRO A 70 -0.59 9.30 -14.84
CA PRO A 70 0.07 10.49 -14.31
C PRO A 70 -0.14 10.64 -12.80
N VAL A 71 0.82 11.31 -12.15
CA VAL A 71 0.72 11.67 -10.73
C VAL A 71 -0.31 12.78 -10.55
N PHE A 72 -1.16 12.66 -9.55
CA PHE A 72 -2.11 13.69 -9.14
C PHE A 72 -1.96 13.98 -7.64
N PHE A 73 -2.32 15.20 -7.23
CA PHE A 73 -2.21 15.62 -5.84
C PHE A 73 -3.55 15.47 -5.11
N LEU A 74 -3.51 14.86 -3.94
CA LEU A 74 -4.64 14.70 -3.03
C LEU A 74 -4.41 15.54 -1.79
N ARG A 75 -5.17 16.63 -1.65
CA ARG A 75 -5.28 17.38 -0.40
C ARG A 75 -6.08 16.56 0.61
N GLY A 76 -5.50 16.31 1.78
CA GLY A 76 -6.02 15.46 2.84
C GLY A 76 -7.42 15.89 3.31
N LEU A 77 -7.54 17.15 3.75
CA LEU A 77 -8.77 17.66 4.37
C LEU A 77 -9.98 17.70 3.40
N ALA A 78 -9.75 17.77 2.09
CA ALA A 78 -10.83 17.84 1.11
C ALA A 78 -11.62 16.53 0.93
N ARG A 79 -11.13 15.39 1.46
CA ARG A 79 -11.75 14.06 1.27
C ARG A 79 -11.67 13.15 2.50
N CYS A 80 -11.73 13.70 3.71
CA CYS A 80 -11.59 12.95 4.97
C CYS A 80 -10.29 12.12 5.06
N ARG A 81 -9.24 12.58 4.37
CA ARG A 81 -7.92 11.95 4.39
C ARG A 81 -7.02 12.71 5.36
N PRO A 82 -6.19 12.03 6.14
CA PRO A 82 -5.48 12.69 7.23
C PRO A 82 -4.14 13.31 6.80
N LEU A 83 -3.75 13.22 5.52
CA LEU A 83 -2.46 13.70 5.01
C LEU A 83 -2.53 14.08 3.52
N ASP A 84 -1.88 15.19 3.16
CA ASP A 84 -1.63 15.60 1.77
C ASP A 84 -0.62 14.67 1.11
N VAL A 85 -0.95 14.13 -0.06
CA VAL A 85 -0.09 13.16 -0.77
C VAL A 85 -0.15 13.35 -2.27
N PHE A 86 0.93 13.00 -2.94
CA PHE A 86 0.90 12.67 -4.36
C PHE A 86 0.43 11.23 -4.54
N SER A 87 -0.32 10.94 -5.59
CA SER A 87 -0.88 9.62 -5.85
C SER A 87 -0.93 9.30 -7.33
N TRP A 88 -0.88 8.02 -7.65
CA TRP A 88 -1.08 7.48 -9.00
C TRP A 88 -1.68 6.08 -8.90
N TYR A 89 -2.22 5.60 -10.02
CA TYR A 89 -2.61 4.20 -10.14
C TYR A 89 -1.57 3.45 -10.97
N LEU A 90 -1.32 2.20 -10.61
CA LEU A 90 -0.40 1.27 -11.28
C LEU A 90 -1.15 -0.05 -11.52
N ARG A 91 -1.02 -0.63 -12.70
CA ARG A 91 -1.52 -1.98 -12.95
C ARG A 91 -0.39 -3.01 -12.88
N LEU A 92 -0.52 -3.98 -11.97
CA LEU A 92 0.42 -5.07 -11.83
C LEU A 92 0.28 -6.12 -12.94
N PRO A 93 1.36 -6.87 -13.25
CA PRO A 93 1.27 -8.06 -14.07
C PRO A 93 0.39 -9.10 -13.39
N LEU A 94 -0.67 -9.49 -14.08
CA LEU A 94 -1.53 -10.60 -13.69
C LEU A 94 -1.61 -11.57 -14.86
N ARG A 95 -1.19 -12.82 -14.64
CA ARG A 95 -1.39 -13.93 -15.58
C ARG A 95 -2.34 -14.93 -14.94
N PRO A 96 -3.67 -14.67 -14.96
CA PRO A 96 -4.59 -15.50 -14.23
C PRO A 96 -4.91 -16.75 -15.06
N ALA A 97 -4.97 -17.91 -14.41
CA ALA A 97 -5.43 -19.16 -15.03
C ALA A 97 -6.97 -19.26 -15.14
N ARG A 98 -7.69 -18.29 -14.57
CA ARG A 98 -9.16 -18.21 -14.49
C ARG A 98 -9.61 -16.75 -14.69
N PRO A 99 -10.90 -16.47 -14.95
CA PRO A 99 -11.41 -15.10 -14.98
C PRO A 99 -11.18 -14.38 -13.64
N TYR A 100 -10.68 -13.15 -13.69
CA TYR A 100 -10.50 -12.25 -12.54
C TYR A 100 -11.18 -10.91 -12.80
N HIS A 101 -11.59 -10.22 -11.73
CA HIS A 101 -12.16 -8.88 -11.86
C HIS A 101 -11.10 -7.90 -12.42
N PRO A 102 -11.42 -7.01 -13.37
CA PRO A 102 -10.43 -6.10 -13.98
C PRO A 102 -9.70 -5.18 -12.99
N SER A 103 -10.33 -4.84 -11.85
CA SER A 103 -9.69 -4.07 -10.78
C SER A 103 -8.72 -4.88 -9.93
N ALA A 104 -8.67 -6.21 -10.10
CA ALA A 104 -7.88 -7.10 -9.26
C ALA A 104 -6.36 -6.90 -9.44
N ALA A 105 -5.90 -6.22 -10.48
CA ALA A 105 -4.48 -5.91 -10.68
C ALA A 105 -4.15 -4.44 -10.43
N LEU A 106 -5.13 -3.62 -10.04
CA LEU A 106 -4.97 -2.18 -9.97
C LEU A 106 -4.65 -1.74 -8.55
N LEU A 107 -3.49 -1.11 -8.38
CA LEU A 107 -3.05 -0.53 -7.12
C LEU A 107 -3.11 0.99 -7.18
N ARG A 108 -3.49 1.62 -6.07
CA ARG A 108 -3.20 3.03 -5.86
C ARG A 108 -1.93 3.14 -5.03
N VAL A 109 -0.97 3.90 -5.51
CA VAL A 109 0.27 4.21 -4.80
C VAL A 109 0.29 5.68 -4.46
N GLU A 110 0.89 6.03 -3.34
CA GLU A 110 0.96 7.39 -2.84
C GLU A 110 2.25 7.66 -2.06
N THR A 111 2.64 8.92 -2.02
CA THR A 111 3.86 9.37 -1.35
C THR A 111 3.64 10.74 -0.70
N PRO A 112 4.27 11.02 0.46
CA PRO A 112 4.26 12.33 1.07
C PRO A 112 5.41 13.21 0.53
N ALA A 113 5.95 12.90 -0.66
CA ALA A 113 7.03 13.64 -1.32
C ALA A 113 6.80 15.15 -1.28
N ALA A 114 7.90 15.91 -1.17
CA ALA A 114 7.85 17.35 -0.99
C ALA A 114 7.31 18.09 -2.23
N ASP A 115 7.58 17.54 -3.42
CA ASP A 115 7.20 18.13 -4.70
C ASP A 115 6.83 17.08 -5.75
N ALA A 116 6.28 17.57 -6.87
CA ALA A 116 5.83 16.72 -7.96
C ALA A 116 6.98 16.02 -8.72
N VAL A 117 8.17 16.61 -8.76
CA VAL A 117 9.33 16.03 -9.47
C VAL A 117 9.77 14.76 -8.74
N GLN A 118 9.94 14.85 -7.42
CA GLN A 118 10.23 13.71 -6.56
C GLN A 118 9.12 12.65 -6.62
N ALA A 119 7.85 13.07 -6.61
CA ALA A 119 6.73 12.15 -6.73
C ALA A 119 6.71 11.40 -8.07
N VAL A 120 7.05 12.05 -9.19
CA VAL A 120 7.15 11.41 -10.51
C VAL A 120 8.29 10.39 -10.54
N ALA A 121 9.47 10.74 -10.00
CA ALA A 121 10.59 9.80 -9.92
C ALA A 121 10.23 8.54 -9.10
N LEU A 122 9.54 8.73 -7.97
CA LEU A 122 9.02 7.62 -7.17
C LEU A 122 7.96 6.82 -7.90
N ALA A 123 7.08 7.47 -8.67
CA ALA A 123 6.08 6.80 -9.47
C ALA A 123 6.69 5.90 -10.54
N ASP A 124 7.73 6.38 -11.25
CA ASP A 124 8.46 5.60 -12.23
C ASP A 124 9.19 4.41 -11.60
N LEU A 125 9.89 4.64 -10.49
CA LEU A 125 10.54 3.58 -9.73
C LEU A 125 9.53 2.51 -9.27
N SER A 126 8.37 2.95 -8.78
CA SER A 126 7.34 2.05 -8.24
C SER A 126 6.85 1.02 -9.25
N VAL A 127 6.82 1.35 -10.55
CA VAL A 127 6.42 0.40 -11.61
C VAL A 127 7.31 -0.83 -11.56
N SER A 128 8.64 -0.64 -11.62
CA SER A 128 9.61 -1.74 -11.63
C SER A 128 9.58 -2.55 -10.33
N VAL A 129 9.57 -1.87 -9.18
CA VAL A 129 9.61 -2.48 -7.85
C VAL A 129 8.35 -3.31 -7.61
N PHE A 130 7.18 -2.74 -7.84
CA PHE A 130 5.92 -3.41 -7.53
C PHE A 130 5.64 -4.57 -8.50
N CYS A 131 5.99 -4.42 -9.78
CA CYS A 131 5.84 -5.51 -10.74
C CYS A 131 6.77 -6.70 -10.40
N ALA A 132 8.00 -6.44 -9.97
CA ALA A 132 8.95 -7.48 -9.56
C ALA A 132 8.52 -8.20 -8.26
N LEU A 133 7.82 -7.49 -7.38
CA LEU A 133 7.37 -8.01 -6.08
C LEU A 133 5.92 -8.52 -6.09
N ALA A 134 5.21 -8.41 -7.22
CA ALA A 134 3.83 -8.86 -7.36
C ALA A 134 3.74 -10.39 -7.14
N SER A 135 2.77 -10.82 -6.35
CA SER A 135 2.52 -12.25 -6.16
C SER A 135 1.84 -12.89 -7.38
N SER A 136 2.01 -14.20 -7.51
CA SER A 136 1.33 -15.00 -8.53
C SER A 136 0.08 -15.66 -7.94
N PRO A 137 -1.05 -15.73 -8.68
CA PRO A 137 -2.25 -16.46 -8.24
C PRO A 137 -2.02 -17.94 -7.88
N ALA A 138 -0.95 -18.54 -8.40
CA ALA A 138 -0.56 -19.92 -8.03
C ALA A 138 -0.03 -20.03 -6.60
N ARG A 139 0.42 -18.92 -5.98
CA ARG A 139 1.05 -18.87 -4.66
C ARG A 139 0.23 -18.13 -3.62
N ASP A 140 -0.54 -17.12 -4.01
CA ASP A 140 -1.39 -16.35 -3.11
C ASP A 140 -2.77 -16.12 -3.75
N PRO A 141 -3.88 -16.55 -3.13
CA PRO A 141 -5.22 -16.23 -3.63
C PRO A 141 -5.51 -14.72 -3.66
N ARG A 142 -4.75 -13.92 -2.90
CA ARG A 142 -4.79 -12.46 -2.85
C ARG A 142 -3.90 -11.78 -3.91
N ALA A 143 -3.28 -12.57 -4.80
CA ALA A 143 -2.48 -12.07 -5.90
C ALA A 143 -3.31 -11.25 -6.91
N PRO A 144 -2.67 -10.35 -7.67
CA PRO A 144 -1.26 -9.93 -7.61
C PRO A 144 -0.98 -8.85 -6.57
N GLN A 145 -2.03 -8.32 -5.95
CA GLN A 145 -1.98 -7.09 -5.15
C GLN A 145 -1.22 -7.24 -3.83
N ASN A 146 -1.16 -8.46 -3.29
CA ASN A 146 -0.34 -8.72 -2.12
C ASN A 146 1.11 -8.92 -2.55
N LEU A 147 1.98 -7.95 -2.27
CA LEU A 147 3.39 -8.09 -2.61
C LEU A 147 4.01 -9.25 -1.82
N ILE A 148 4.87 -10.04 -2.48
CA ILE A 148 5.50 -11.23 -1.87
C ILE A 148 6.18 -10.91 -0.54
N PRO A 149 6.94 -9.80 -0.39
CA PRO A 149 7.56 -9.46 0.89
C PRO A 149 6.55 -9.11 1.98
N VAL A 150 5.42 -8.49 1.61
CA VAL A 150 4.36 -8.14 2.57
C VAL A 150 3.69 -9.41 3.09
N GLY A 151 3.34 -10.35 2.20
CA GLY A 151 2.81 -11.65 2.63
C GLY A 151 3.78 -12.44 3.51
N GLY A 152 5.09 -12.39 3.22
CA GLY A 152 6.11 -12.99 4.07
C GLY A 152 6.21 -12.34 5.45
N LEU A 153 6.15 -11.01 5.52
CA LEU A 153 6.17 -10.26 6.77
C LEU A 153 4.91 -10.54 7.62
N GLU A 154 3.73 -10.57 7.00
CA GLU A 154 2.47 -10.95 7.68
C GLU A 154 2.57 -12.34 8.32
N LEU A 155 3.06 -13.33 7.56
CA LEU A 155 3.26 -14.70 8.05
C LEU A 155 4.27 -14.75 9.21
N TRP A 156 5.35 -13.99 9.12
CA TRP A 156 6.36 -13.92 10.18
C TRP A 156 5.80 -13.27 11.44
N LEU A 157 5.15 -12.10 11.32
CA LEU A 157 4.51 -11.39 12.44
C LEU A 157 3.42 -12.23 13.10
N GLY A 158 2.64 -12.97 12.31
CA GLY A 158 1.59 -13.86 12.80
C GLY A 158 2.09 -14.92 13.79
N ARG A 159 3.36 -15.35 13.66
CA ARG A 159 3.98 -16.32 14.60
C ARG A 159 4.14 -15.76 16.02
N TYR A 160 4.19 -14.44 16.16
CA TYR A 160 4.34 -13.77 17.46
C TYR A 160 3.01 -13.43 18.14
N LEU A 161 1.87 -13.64 17.48
CA LEU A 161 0.54 -13.30 18.00
C LEU A 161 -0.10 -14.41 18.86
N GLY A 162 0.54 -15.59 18.93
CA GLY A 162 0.01 -16.75 19.66
C GLY A 162 -1.11 -17.47 18.92
N GLN A 163 -1.67 -18.52 19.53
CA GLN A 163 -2.73 -19.33 18.92
C GLN A 163 -4.11 -18.66 19.14
N PRO A 164 -4.85 -18.31 18.05
CA PRO A 164 -6.12 -17.61 18.16
C PRO A 164 -7.15 -18.34 19.02
N GLU A 165 -7.18 -19.68 18.97
CA GLU A 165 -8.11 -20.50 19.75
C GLU A 165 -7.84 -20.39 21.26
N VAL A 166 -6.57 -20.36 21.65
CA VAL A 166 -6.16 -20.20 23.05
C VAL A 166 -6.57 -18.82 23.56
N VAL A 167 -6.28 -17.77 22.78
CA VAL A 167 -6.67 -16.38 23.13
C VAL A 167 -8.19 -16.29 23.26
N ARG A 168 -8.93 -16.79 22.28
CA ARG A 168 -10.41 -16.78 22.28
C ARG A 168 -10.97 -17.51 23.50
N ARG A 169 -10.42 -18.68 23.84
CA ARG A 169 -10.84 -19.45 25.01
C ARG A 169 -10.60 -18.69 26.32
N GLN A 170 -9.46 -18.01 26.45
CA GLN A 170 -9.16 -17.22 27.65
C GLN A 170 -10.08 -16.00 27.78
N ILE A 171 -10.34 -15.29 26.67
CA ILE A 171 -11.30 -14.17 26.66
C ILE A 171 -12.70 -14.67 27.04
N ALA A 172 -13.15 -15.79 26.46
CA ALA A 172 -14.46 -16.35 26.78
C ALA A 172 -14.56 -16.75 28.27
N ARG A 173 -13.51 -17.36 28.84
CA ARG A 173 -13.46 -17.68 30.27
C ARG A 173 -13.50 -16.44 31.15
N ALA A 174 -12.79 -15.37 30.80
CA ALA A 174 -12.78 -14.15 31.61
C ALA A 174 -14.11 -13.36 31.55
N LEU A 175 -14.87 -13.49 30.46
CA LEU A 175 -16.13 -12.78 30.27
C LEU A 175 -17.37 -13.57 30.71
N PHE A 176 -17.31 -14.90 30.65
CA PHE A 176 -18.48 -15.77 30.85
C PHE A 176 -18.24 -16.94 31.81
N GLY A 177 -17.04 -17.06 32.38
CA GLY A 177 -16.71 -18.02 33.44
C GLY A 177 -16.70 -17.32 34.80
#